data_AF-A0A6N7G647-F1
#
_entry.id   AF-A0A6N7G647-F1
#
_cell.length_a   1.000
_cell.length_b   1.000
_cell.length_c   1.000
_cell.angle_alpha   90.00
_cell.angle_beta   90.00
_cell.angle_gamma   90.00
#
_symmetry.space_group_name_H-M   'P 1'
#
loop_
_entity.id
_entity.type
_entity.pdbx_description
1 polymer ?
#
loop_
_entity_poly.entity_id
_entity_poly.type
_entity_poly.pdbx_seq_one_letter_code
_entity_poly.pdbx_strand_id
1 'polypeptide(L)'
;MRQYELIFAVDELSDATVTAVYESFDALYARHGDTFLFTVTQDGESAQDAATRAVGSLEEQGVRIQRLCEDFVDRGDIAERAGTTVQAVGQWIRRDRLKNAPFPEPYSFVSGGIWLWGDVNDWLRRVGKDADEQHYPGWQDVAEVNTWLTTRLADNAFA
;
A
#
# COMPACT_ATOMS: atom_id res chain seq x y z
N MET A 1 16.38 -0.30 8.74
CA MET A 1 15.32 0.34 7.93
C MET A 1 14.73 -0.73 7.03
N ARG A 2 13.44 -0.63 6.76
CA ARG A 2 12.69 -1.51 5.85
C ARG A 2 12.26 -0.67 4.66
N GLN A 3 12.17 -1.30 3.51
CA GLN A 3 11.67 -0.67 2.30
C GLN A 3 10.15 -0.87 2.25
N TYR A 4 9.40 0.21 2.04
CA TYR A 4 7.94 0.19 1.93
C TYR A 4 7.50 0.63 0.55
N GLU A 5 6.54 -0.09 -0.03
CA GLU A 5 5.80 0.38 -1.20
C GLU A 5 4.53 1.11 -0.73
N LEU A 6 4.36 2.34 -1.19
CA LEU A 6 3.31 3.27 -0.75
C LEU A 6 2.55 3.78 -1.97
N ILE A 7 1.22 3.68 -1.95
CA ILE A 7 0.37 4.16 -3.03
C ILE A 7 -0.35 5.41 -2.54
N PHE A 8 -0.08 6.57 -3.14
CA PHE A 8 -0.77 7.81 -2.81
C PHE A 8 -1.80 8.16 -3.87
N ALA A 9 -2.99 8.60 -3.45
CA ALA A 9 -3.86 9.38 -4.32
C ALA A 9 -3.31 10.81 -4.39
N VAL A 10 -3.18 11.33 -5.62
CA VAL A 10 -2.61 12.65 -5.90
C VAL A 10 -3.48 13.43 -6.86
N ASP A 11 -3.26 14.73 -6.94
CA ASP A 11 -3.80 15.54 -8.03
C ASP A 11 -3.19 15.12 -9.38
N GLU A 12 -3.86 15.46 -10.49
CA GLU A 12 -3.29 15.25 -11.82
C GLU A 12 -1.95 15.97 -11.96
N LEU A 13 -0.91 15.21 -12.27
CA LEU A 13 0.44 15.70 -12.49
C LEU A 13 0.69 16.03 -13.95
N SER A 14 1.49 17.06 -14.19
CA SER A 14 2.03 17.33 -15.53
C SER A 14 3.11 16.31 -15.90
N ASP A 15 3.32 16.06 -17.20
CA ASP A 15 4.39 15.17 -17.69
C ASP A 15 5.78 15.57 -17.15
N ALA A 16 6.03 16.88 -17.01
CA ALA A 16 7.28 17.40 -16.46
C ALA A 16 7.45 17.01 -14.98
N THR A 17 6.38 17.10 -14.18
CA THR A 17 6.39 16.68 -12.76
C THR A 17 6.61 15.18 -12.64
N VAL A 18 5.91 14.37 -13.44
CA VAL A 18 6.07 12.91 -13.45
C VAL A 18 7.52 12.53 -13.79
N THR A 19 8.10 13.19 -14.79
CA THR A 19 9.50 12.96 -15.21
C THR A 19 10.49 13.29 -14.09
N ALA A 20 10.36 14.45 -13.45
CA ALA A 20 11.22 14.85 -12.33
C ALA A 20 11.17 13.86 -11.16
N VAL A 21 9.99 13.32 -10.85
CA VAL A 21 9.86 12.33 -9.79
C VAL A 21 10.51 11.00 -10.18
N TYR A 22 10.32 10.52 -11.41
CA TYR A 22 10.98 9.29 -11.89
C TYR A 22 12.51 9.38 -11.90
N GLU A 23 13.08 10.58 -11.98
CA GLU A 23 14.54 10.76 -11.83
C GLU A 23 15.01 10.60 -10.37
N SER A 24 14.11 10.77 -9.40
CA SER A 24 14.42 10.78 -7.97
C SER A 24 13.92 9.53 -7.22
N PHE A 25 12.91 8.84 -7.75
CA PHE A 25 12.23 7.71 -7.13
C PHE A 25 12.07 6.54 -8.08
N ASP A 26 12.16 5.34 -7.52
CA ASP A 26 11.50 4.18 -8.13
C ASP A 26 10.00 4.32 -7.88
N ALA A 27 9.28 4.78 -8.90
CA ALA A 27 7.90 5.19 -8.79
C ALA A 27 7.08 4.79 -10.03
N LEU A 28 5.77 4.69 -9.84
CA LEU A 28 4.80 4.42 -10.89
C LEU A 28 3.61 5.37 -10.76
N TYR A 29 3.38 6.16 -11.80
CA TYR A 29 2.21 7.02 -11.96
C TYR A 29 1.15 6.33 -12.82
N ALA A 30 -0.06 6.19 -12.27
CA ALA A 30 -1.18 5.53 -12.92
C ALA A 30 -2.47 6.34 -12.78
N ARG A 31 -3.38 6.19 -13.74
CA ARG A 31 -4.72 6.78 -13.69
C ARG A 31 -5.76 5.67 -13.66
N HIS A 32 -6.66 5.73 -12.68
CA HIS A 32 -7.81 4.83 -12.54
C HIS A 32 -9.10 5.66 -12.49
N GLY A 33 -9.82 5.70 -13.61
CA GLY A 33 -10.96 6.63 -13.75
C GLY A 33 -10.46 8.07 -13.64
N ASP A 34 -10.99 8.83 -12.68
CA ASP A 34 -10.53 10.21 -12.38
C ASP A 34 -9.62 10.29 -11.15
N THR A 35 -9.18 9.14 -10.62
CA THR A 35 -8.19 9.08 -9.54
C THR A 35 -6.80 8.86 -10.13
N PHE A 36 -5.85 9.70 -9.72
CA PHE A 36 -4.44 9.54 -10.06
C PHE A 36 -3.73 8.91 -8.86
N LEU A 37 -3.01 7.84 -9.12
CA LEU A 37 -2.27 7.08 -8.13
C LEU A 37 -0.78 7.22 -8.39
N PHE A 38 -0.03 7.36 -7.31
CA PHE A 38 1.41 7.40 -7.37
C PHE A 38 2.00 6.42 -6.38
N THR A 39 2.55 5.33 -6.91
CA THR A 39 3.23 4.30 -6.14
C THR A 39 4.70 4.69 -6.03
N VAL A 40 5.25 4.68 -4.81
CA VAL A 40 6.65 4.97 -4.55
C VAL A 40 7.22 3.95 -3.58
N THR A 41 8.51 3.66 -3.75
CA THR A 41 9.26 2.84 -2.82
C THR A 41 10.11 3.71 -1.90
N GLN A 42 9.93 3.58 -0.58
CA GLN A 42 10.58 4.45 0.40
C GLN A 42 11.07 3.67 1.63
N ASP A 43 12.32 3.91 2.02
CA ASP A 43 12.88 3.37 3.26
C ASP A 43 12.33 4.09 4.50
N GLY A 44 12.02 3.33 5.55
CA GLY A 44 11.63 3.84 6.86
C GLY A 44 11.79 2.82 7.99
N GLU A 45 11.69 3.29 9.23
CA GLU A 45 11.62 2.43 10.41
C GLU A 45 10.23 1.81 10.60
N SER A 46 9.20 2.50 10.12
CA SER A 46 7.78 2.11 10.10
C SER A 46 7.12 2.61 8.81
N ALA A 47 5.91 2.13 8.52
CA ALA A 47 5.12 2.65 7.40
C ALA A 47 4.84 4.15 7.55
N GLN A 48 4.59 4.63 8.78
CA GLN A 48 4.39 6.06 9.08
C GLN A 48 5.65 6.90 8.78
N ASP A 49 6.83 6.43 9.19
CA ASP A 49 8.10 7.10 8.92
C ASP A 49 8.40 7.13 7.41
N ALA A 50 8.24 6.00 6.72
CA ALA A 50 8.38 5.93 5.27
C ALA A 50 7.40 6.88 4.56
N ALA A 51 6.12 6.87 4.93
CA ALA A 51 5.12 7.76 4.33
C ALA A 51 5.43 9.23 4.58
N THR A 52 5.87 9.60 5.79
CA THR A 52 6.22 10.99 6.12
C THR A 52 7.38 11.48 5.25
N ARG A 53 8.41 10.65 5.04
CA ARG A 53 9.55 10.96 4.16
C ARG A 53 9.13 11.08 2.70
N ALA A 54 8.38 10.10 2.21
CA ALA A 54 7.87 10.09 0.83
C ALA A 54 7.04 11.34 0.54
N VAL A 55 6.10 11.68 1.41
CA VAL A 55 5.24 12.87 1.27
C VAL A 55 6.08 14.15 1.24
N GLY A 56 7.06 14.30 2.15
CA GLY A 56 7.93 15.47 2.15
C GLY A 56 8.66 15.66 0.83
N SER A 57 9.31 14.60 0.33
CA SER A 57 10.09 14.65 -0.92
C SER A 57 9.22 14.76 -2.18
N LEU A 58 8.01 14.22 -2.18
CA LEU A 58 7.04 14.37 -3.28
C LEU A 58 6.50 15.81 -3.35
N GLU A 59 6.15 16.39 -2.20
CA GLU A 59 5.63 17.77 -2.14
C GLU A 59 6.70 18.81 -2.52
N GLU A 60 7.97 18.57 -2.20
CA GLU A 60 9.10 19.40 -2.69
C GLU A 60 9.18 19.46 -4.22
N GLN A 61 8.63 18.46 -4.90
CA GLN A 61 8.56 18.37 -6.36
C GLN A 61 7.21 18.85 -6.93
N GLY A 62 6.36 19.43 -6.08
CA GLY A 62 5.06 19.97 -6.48
C GLY A 62 3.95 18.93 -6.59
N VAL A 63 4.15 17.71 -6.10
CA VAL A 63 3.10 16.69 -6.03
C VAL A 63 2.18 17.01 -4.85
N ARG A 64 0.87 17.11 -5.09
CA ARG A 64 -0.11 17.28 -4.02
C ARG A 64 -0.70 15.95 -3.60
N ILE A 65 -0.39 15.53 -2.38
CA ILE A 65 -0.87 14.28 -1.80
C ILE A 65 -2.28 14.50 -1.21
N GLN A 66 -3.21 13.59 -1.53
CA GLN A 66 -4.57 13.60 -0.99
C GLN A 66 -4.72 12.62 0.17
N ARG A 67 -4.28 11.37 -0.03
CA ARG A 67 -4.32 10.29 0.96
C ARG A 67 -3.36 9.17 0.57
N LEU A 68 -2.99 8.35 1.56
CA LEU A 68 -2.47 7.01 1.31
C LEU A 68 -3.63 6.06 0.95
N CYS A 69 -3.41 5.26 -0.08
CA CYS A 69 -4.36 4.28 -0.60
C CYS A 69 -4.02 2.88 -0.06
N GLU A 70 -5.09 2.12 0.15
CA GLU A 70 -5.04 0.69 0.40
C GLU A 70 -4.61 -0.08 -0.86
N ASP A 71 -3.71 -1.05 -0.70
CA ASP A 71 -3.42 -2.05 -1.74
C ASP A 71 -4.38 -3.23 -1.59
N PHE A 72 -5.54 -3.10 -2.22
CA PHE A 72 -6.58 -4.12 -2.19
C PHE A 72 -6.30 -5.27 -3.14
N VAL A 73 -6.47 -6.48 -2.64
CA VAL A 73 -6.29 -7.72 -3.41
C VAL A 73 -7.45 -8.67 -3.21
N ASP A 74 -7.89 -9.29 -4.30
CA ASP A 74 -8.78 -10.44 -4.28
C ASP A 74 -7.99 -11.77 -4.24
N ARG A 75 -8.68 -12.92 -4.33
CA ARG A 75 -8.02 -14.22 -4.29
C ARG A 75 -7.17 -14.52 -5.54
N GLY A 76 -7.54 -13.96 -6.68
CA GLY A 76 -6.80 -14.01 -7.92
C GLY A 76 -5.50 -13.22 -7.80
N ASP A 77 -5.59 -11.97 -7.36
CA ASP A 77 -4.44 -11.10 -7.12
C ASP A 77 -3.45 -11.74 -6.13
N ILE A 78 -3.96 -12.27 -5.00
CA ILE A 78 -3.12 -12.98 -4.02
C ILE A 78 -2.44 -14.20 -4.65
N ALA A 79 -3.16 -14.95 -5.48
CA ALA A 79 -2.59 -16.14 -6.11
C ALA A 79 -1.49 -15.77 -7.11
N GLU A 80 -1.69 -14.73 -7.91
CA GLU A 80 -0.72 -14.21 -8.85
C GLU A 80 0.54 -13.71 -8.14
N ARG A 81 0.37 -12.78 -7.19
CA ARG A 81 1.51 -12.17 -6.47
C ARG A 81 2.28 -13.19 -5.63
N ALA A 82 1.60 -14.14 -5.00
CA ALA A 82 2.26 -15.20 -4.22
C ALA A 82 2.72 -16.42 -5.05
N GLY A 83 2.69 -16.34 -6.39
CA GLY A 83 3.15 -17.41 -7.29
C GLY A 83 2.42 -18.74 -7.09
N THR A 84 1.13 -18.71 -6.76
CA THR A 84 0.33 -19.90 -6.42
C THR A 84 -0.99 -19.97 -7.18
N THR A 85 -1.90 -20.85 -6.75
CA THR A 85 -3.24 -21.00 -7.34
C THR A 85 -4.33 -20.43 -6.45
N VAL A 86 -5.40 -19.91 -7.05
CA VAL A 86 -6.61 -19.47 -6.31
C VAL A 86 -7.18 -20.58 -5.42
N GLN A 87 -7.03 -21.85 -5.83
CA GLN A 87 -7.42 -23.00 -5.01
C GLN A 87 -6.57 -23.10 -3.74
N ALA A 88 -5.26 -22.87 -3.83
CA ALA A 88 -4.36 -22.86 -2.67
C ALA A 88 -4.70 -21.70 -1.71
N VAL A 89 -4.95 -20.50 -2.24
CA VAL A 89 -5.42 -19.34 -1.45
C VAL A 89 -6.74 -19.68 -0.73
N GLY A 90 -7.70 -20.27 -1.45
CA GLY A 90 -8.95 -20.74 -0.86
C GLY A 90 -8.77 -21.84 0.19
N GLN A 91 -7.66 -22.58 0.17
CA GLN A 91 -7.32 -23.51 1.24
C GLN A 91 -6.71 -22.77 2.44
N TRP A 92 -5.90 -21.72 2.24
CA TRP A 92 -5.36 -20.92 3.34
C TRP A 92 -6.47 -20.26 4.15
N ILE A 93 -7.43 -19.63 3.46
CA ILE A 93 -8.60 -18.96 4.07
C ILE A 93 -9.43 -19.94 4.93
N ARG A 94 -9.61 -21.19 4.47
CA ARG A 94 -10.45 -22.19 5.17
C ARG A 94 -9.73 -22.99 6.25
N ARG A 95 -8.38 -22.97 6.29
CA ARG A 95 -7.63 -23.95 7.07
C ARG A 95 -7.39 -23.48 8.50
N ASP A 96 -8.15 -24.08 9.41
CA ASP A 96 -7.90 -24.12 10.86
C ASP A 96 -6.56 -24.77 11.26
N ARG A 97 -5.80 -25.36 10.33
CA ARG A 97 -4.59 -26.14 10.65
C ARG A 97 -3.37 -25.27 11.00
N LEU A 98 -3.40 -23.98 10.67
CA LEU A 98 -2.43 -22.98 11.13
C LEU A 98 -3.03 -22.20 12.32
N LYS A 99 -3.55 -22.88 13.35
CA LYS A 99 -4.17 -22.20 14.51
C LYS A 99 -3.30 -21.11 15.14
N ASN A 100 -1.98 -21.24 15.01
CA ASN A 100 -1.00 -20.32 15.56
C ASN A 100 -0.67 -19.13 14.63
N ALA A 101 -1.13 -19.17 13.38
CA ALA A 101 -0.95 -18.12 12.37
C ALA A 101 -2.12 -18.17 11.35
N PRO A 102 -3.35 -17.79 11.76
CA PRO A 102 -4.49 -17.79 10.86
C PRO A 102 -4.25 -16.86 9.67
N PHE A 103 -4.83 -17.22 8.52
CA PHE A 103 -4.85 -16.31 7.36
C PHE A 103 -5.60 -15.02 7.75
N PRO A 104 -5.18 -13.84 7.26
CA PRO A 104 -5.85 -12.59 7.61
C PRO A 104 -7.34 -12.61 7.26
N GLU A 105 -8.15 -11.99 8.12
CA GLU A 105 -9.56 -11.74 7.79
C GLU A 105 -9.63 -10.72 6.64
N PRO A 106 -10.65 -10.81 5.77
CA PRO A 106 -10.81 -9.84 4.70
C PRO A 106 -11.11 -8.44 5.28
N TYR A 107 -10.48 -7.42 4.69
CA TYR A 107 -10.77 -6.02 4.98
C TYR A 107 -12.20 -5.66 4.55
N SER A 108 -12.67 -6.25 3.45
CA SER A 108 -14.04 -6.09 2.97
C SER A 108 -14.65 -7.42 2.56
N PHE A 109 -15.93 -7.63 2.89
CA PHE A 109 -16.65 -8.88 2.59
C PHE A 109 -17.30 -8.89 1.20
N VAL A 110 -17.15 -7.82 0.41
CA VAL A 110 -17.71 -7.77 -0.95
C VAL A 110 -17.01 -8.77 -1.88
N SER A 111 -17.71 -9.22 -2.92
CA SER A 111 -17.16 -10.10 -3.97
C SER A 111 -16.45 -11.38 -3.48
N GLY A 112 -16.81 -11.87 -2.28
CA GLY A 112 -16.21 -13.08 -1.69
C GLY A 112 -14.94 -12.84 -0.86
N GLY A 113 -14.63 -11.57 -0.56
CA GLY A 113 -13.53 -11.13 0.27
C GLY A 113 -12.50 -10.31 -0.51
N ILE A 114 -12.12 -9.17 0.04
CA ILE A 114 -10.99 -8.34 -0.38
C ILE A 114 -10.09 -8.16 0.82
N TRP A 115 -8.79 -8.34 0.62
CA TRP A 115 -7.75 -8.21 1.64
C TRP A 115 -6.85 -7.02 1.35
N LEU A 116 -6.09 -6.61 2.36
CA LEU A 116 -4.94 -5.73 2.16
C LEU A 116 -3.71 -6.56 1.87
N TRP A 117 -2.96 -6.21 0.83
CA TRP A 117 -1.74 -6.93 0.48
C TRP A 117 -0.73 -6.92 1.62
N GLY A 118 -0.59 -5.82 2.38
CA GLY A 118 0.30 -5.75 3.54
C GLY A 118 0.03 -6.84 4.58
N ASP A 119 -1.23 -7.06 4.94
CA ASP A 119 -1.61 -8.10 5.90
C ASP A 119 -1.33 -9.51 5.34
N VAL A 120 -1.59 -9.72 4.04
CA VAL A 120 -1.34 -11.00 3.36
C VAL A 120 0.15 -11.28 3.22
N ASN A 121 0.94 -10.30 2.78
CA ASN A 121 2.38 -10.42 2.57
C ASN A 121 3.11 -10.69 3.91
N ASP A 122 2.71 -10.01 4.97
CA ASP A 122 3.23 -10.28 6.32
C ASP A 122 2.86 -11.67 6.83
N TRP A 123 1.64 -12.14 6.52
CA TRP A 123 1.26 -13.51 6.82
C TRP A 123 2.09 -14.53 6.04
N LEU A 124 2.26 -14.34 4.73
CA LEU A 124 3.08 -15.21 3.87
C LEU A 124 4.49 -15.35 4.42
N ARG A 125 5.13 -14.22 4.74
CA ARG A 125 6.46 -14.16 5.36
C ARG A 125 6.51 -14.93 6.68
N ARG A 126 5.51 -14.75 7.56
CA ARG A 126 5.44 -15.41 8.88
C ARG A 126 5.30 -16.93 8.77
N VAL A 127 4.57 -17.43 7.78
CA VAL A 127 4.37 -18.88 7.58
C VAL A 127 5.41 -19.52 6.64
N GLY A 128 6.45 -18.77 6.27
CA GLY A 128 7.55 -19.25 5.42
C GLY A 128 7.13 -19.53 3.98
N LYS A 129 6.17 -18.77 3.45
CA LYS A 129 5.77 -18.78 2.05
C LYS A 129 6.51 -17.68 1.29
N ASP A 130 6.45 -17.78 -0.04
CA ASP A 130 6.94 -16.73 -0.93
C ASP A 130 6.16 -15.43 -0.67
N ALA A 131 6.91 -14.36 -0.45
CA ALA A 131 6.45 -13.06 -0.01
C ALA A 131 7.36 -12.01 -0.63
N ASP A 132 6.82 -10.85 -0.98
CA ASP A 132 7.61 -9.76 -1.54
C ASP A 132 8.68 -9.31 -0.52
N GLU A 133 9.81 -8.81 -1.01
CA GLU A 133 10.85 -8.28 -0.13
C GLU A 133 10.41 -6.98 0.55
N GLN A 134 9.61 -6.18 -0.16
CA GLN A 134 9.02 -4.94 0.32
C GLN A 134 7.98 -5.19 1.41
N HIS A 135 7.80 -4.17 2.24
CA HIS A 135 6.69 -4.08 3.17
C HIS A 135 5.60 -3.18 2.59
N TYR A 136 4.35 -3.45 2.98
CA TYR A 136 3.20 -2.69 2.53
C TYR A 136 2.39 -2.26 3.76
N PRO A 137 1.79 -1.07 3.76
CA PRO A 137 0.91 -0.63 4.83
C PRO A 137 -0.23 -1.62 5.09
N GLY A 138 -0.38 -2.06 6.34
CA GLY A 138 -1.58 -2.73 6.81
C GLY A 138 -2.71 -1.72 7.10
N TRP A 139 -3.87 -2.19 7.54
CA TRP A 139 -5.02 -1.29 7.77
C TRP A 139 -4.72 -0.21 8.82
N GLN A 140 -3.97 -0.57 9.86
CA GLN A 140 -3.62 0.34 10.94
C GLN A 140 -2.66 1.42 10.44
N ASP A 141 -1.64 1.04 9.65
CA ASP A 141 -0.71 1.99 9.04
C ASP A 141 -1.44 2.98 8.12
N VAL A 142 -2.38 2.49 7.30
CA VAL A 142 -3.18 3.36 6.42
C VAL A 142 -4.01 4.35 7.24
N ALA A 143 -4.65 3.89 8.31
CA ALA A 143 -5.44 4.75 9.19
C ALA A 143 -4.59 5.82 9.89
N GLU A 144 -3.42 5.45 10.41
CA GLU A 144 -2.49 6.36 11.09
C GLU A 144 -1.95 7.42 10.12
N VAL A 145 -1.46 7.01 8.95
CA VAL A 145 -0.95 7.93 7.93
C VAL A 145 -2.04 8.88 7.44
N ASN A 146 -3.24 8.38 7.17
CA ASN A 146 -4.34 9.22 6.69
C ASN A 146 -4.86 10.18 7.76
N THR A 147 -4.81 9.80 9.04
CA THR A 147 -5.11 10.71 10.15
C THR A 147 -4.10 11.86 10.19
N TRP A 148 -2.81 11.53 10.06
CA TRP A 148 -1.74 12.52 9.99
C TRP A 148 -1.89 13.45 8.77
N LEU A 149 -2.12 12.91 7.57
CA LEU A 149 -2.34 13.70 6.34
C LEU A 149 -3.53 14.64 6.48
N THR A 150 -4.66 14.14 6.99
CA THR A 150 -5.88 14.95 7.16
C THR A 150 -5.65 16.11 8.14
N THR A 151 -4.94 15.86 9.24
CA THR A 151 -4.62 16.90 10.23
C THR A 151 -3.72 17.97 9.61
N ARG A 152 -2.65 17.56 8.91
CA ARG A 152 -1.72 18.45 8.21
C ARG A 152 -2.41 19.30 7.14
N LEU A 153 -3.28 18.70 6.34
CA LEU A 153 -4.01 19.41 5.28
C LEU A 153 -5.01 20.41 5.85
N ALA A 154 -5.63 20.11 6.99
CA ALA A 154 -6.49 21.05 7.69
C ALA A 154 -5.70 22.26 8.20
N ASP A 155 -4.55 22.03 8.84
CA ASP A 155 -3.69 23.12 9.36
C ASP A 155 -3.21 24.05 8.23
N ASN A 156 -2.84 23.49 7.08
CA ASN A 156 -2.42 24.27 5.91
C ASN A 156 -3.56 25.03 5.21
N ALA A 157 -4.81 24.60 5.37
CA ALA A 157 -5.96 25.30 4.78
C ALA A 157 -6.34 26.58 5.54
N PHE A 158 -5.83 26.76 6.76
CA PHE A 158 -6.07 27.93 7.62
C PHE A 158 -4.84 28.82 7.81
N ALA A 159 -3.72 28.50 7.15
CA ALA A 159 -2.48 29.28 7.13
C ALA A 159 -2.38 30.18 5.89
#